data_AF-A0AAW0K4C6-F1
#
_entry.id   AF-A0AAW0K4C6-F1
#
_cell.length_a   1.000
_cell.length_b   1.000
_cell.length_c   1.000
_cell.angle_alpha   90.00
_cell.angle_beta   90.00
_cell.angle_gamma   90.00
#
_symmetry.space_group_name_H-M   'P 1'
#
loop_
_entity.id
_entity.type
_entity.pdbx_description
1 polymer ?
#
loop_
_entity_poly.entity_id
_entity_poly.type
_entity_poly.pdbx_seq_one_letter_code
_entity_poly.pdbx_strand_id
1 'polypeptide(L)'
;MDMCTRLPRHKAIMAHTYTTPWLLVVAELLILVSITESKVPAIIVFGDSTVDAGNNNVYVTLVKSNFRPYGRDFAGGRPTGRFSNGRIPPDFISEAFVPPPPLPKINY
;
A
#
# COMPACT_ATOMS: atom_id res chain seq x y z
N MET A 1 -55.22 0.15 -32.02
CA MET A 1 -54.33 1.28 -32.33
C MET A 1 -54.78 2.45 -31.47
N ASP A 2 -53.99 3.28 -30.82
CA ASP A 2 -52.56 3.32 -30.48
C ASP A 2 -52.51 4.53 -29.52
N MET A 3 -52.15 4.35 -28.25
CA MET A 3 -51.98 5.45 -27.29
C MET A 3 -50.66 5.27 -26.55
N CYS A 4 -49.59 5.22 -27.34
CA CYS A 4 -48.22 5.24 -26.86
C CYS A 4 -47.85 6.62 -26.30
N THR A 5 -47.53 6.63 -25.02
CA THR A 5 -47.10 7.74 -24.16
C THR A 5 -45.82 8.43 -24.65
N ARG A 6 -45.93 9.41 -25.57
CA ARG A 6 -44.81 10.28 -25.95
C ARG A 6 -44.68 11.47 -25.00
N LEU A 7 -43.74 11.42 -24.06
CA LEU A 7 -43.31 12.59 -23.28
C LEU A 7 -42.90 13.73 -24.23
N PRO A 8 -43.29 14.98 -23.95
CA PRO A 8 -43.02 16.10 -24.85
C PRO A 8 -41.51 16.40 -24.90
N ARG A 9 -40.94 16.50 -26.10
CA ARG A 9 -39.48 16.63 -26.35
C ARG A 9 -38.79 17.72 -25.52
N HIS A 10 -39.47 18.82 -25.21
CA HIS A 10 -38.91 19.92 -24.40
C HIS A 10 -38.62 19.52 -22.94
N LYS A 11 -39.42 18.60 -22.36
CA LYS A 11 -39.18 18.10 -20.99
C LYS A 11 -37.98 17.17 -20.93
N ALA A 12 -37.76 16.37 -21.97
CA ALA A 12 -36.58 15.53 -22.09
C ALA A 12 -35.29 16.37 -22.19
N ILE A 13 -35.29 17.41 -23.02
CA ILE A 13 -34.13 18.31 -23.19
C ILE A 13 -33.79 19.02 -21.86
N MET A 14 -34.79 19.54 -21.13
CA MET A 14 -34.56 20.14 -19.82
C MET A 14 -34.00 19.12 -18.80
N ALA A 15 -34.52 17.88 -18.77
CA ALA A 15 -34.00 16.85 -17.87
C ALA A 15 -32.52 16.52 -18.17
N HIS A 16 -32.13 16.48 -19.45
CA HIS A 16 -30.75 16.25 -19.86
C HIS A 16 -29.81 17.39 -19.44
N THR A 17 -30.24 18.66 -19.51
CA THR A 17 -29.40 19.80 -19.11
C THR A 17 -29.10 19.83 -17.60
N TYR A 18 -29.97 19.26 -16.76
CA TYR A 18 -29.74 19.20 -15.31
C TYR A 18 -29.01 17.94 -14.86
N THR A 19 -29.14 16.82 -15.58
CA THR A 19 -28.56 15.53 -15.19
C THR A 19 -27.12 15.35 -15.65
N THR A 20 -26.74 15.90 -16.80
CA THR A 20 -25.36 15.82 -17.32
C THR A 20 -24.30 16.48 -16.43
N PRO A 21 -24.47 17.70 -15.86
CA PRO A 21 -23.44 18.27 -14.99
C PRO A 21 -23.26 17.46 -13.70
N TRP A 22 -24.33 16.89 -13.15
CA TRP A 22 -24.25 16.04 -11.97
C TRP A 22 -23.44 14.76 -12.24
N LEU A 23 -23.67 14.12 -13.39
CA LEU A 23 -22.91 12.94 -13.80
C LEU A 23 -21.43 13.25 -14.01
N LEU A 24 -21.09 14.43 -14.54
CA LEU A 24 -19.70 14.88 -14.70
C LEU A 24 -19.02 15.13 -13.35
N VAL A 25 -19.70 15.80 -12.42
CA VAL A 25 -19.17 16.04 -11.07
C VAL A 25 -18.94 14.72 -10.31
N VAL A 26 -19.87 13.77 -10.44
CA VAL A 26 -19.69 12.43 -9.83
C VAL A 26 -18.53 11.71 -10.49
N ALA A 27 -18.37 11.77 -11.81
CA ALA A 27 -17.25 11.16 -12.51
C ALA A 27 -15.90 11.77 -12.09
N GLU A 28 -15.81 13.09 -11.97
CA GLU A 28 -14.61 13.79 -11.49
C GLU A 28 -14.27 13.41 -10.05
N LEU A 29 -15.28 13.32 -9.16
CA LEU A 29 -15.08 12.89 -7.78
C LEU A 29 -14.57 11.44 -7.70
N LEU A 30 -15.11 10.53 -8.53
CA LEU A 30 -14.67 9.15 -8.59
C LEU A 30 -13.22 9.03 -9.11
N ILE A 31 -12.83 9.87 -10.07
CA ILE A 31 -11.44 9.95 -10.55
C ILE A 31 -10.53 10.45 -9.41
N LEU A 32 -10.93 11.48 -8.67
CA LEU A 32 -10.16 12.02 -7.55
C LEU A 32 -9.93 10.98 -6.45
N VAL A 33 -10.95 10.19 -6.10
CA VAL A 33 -10.82 9.09 -5.12
C VAL A 33 -9.90 7.98 -5.64
N SER A 34 -9.90 7.73 -6.95
CA SER A 34 -9.05 6.69 -7.55
C SER A 34 -7.55 7.06 -7.55
N ILE A 35 -7.21 8.36 -7.54
CA ILE A 35 -5.83 8.83 -7.52
C ILE A 35 -5.27 9.05 -6.10
N THR A 36 -6.10 8.95 -5.07
CA THR A 36 -5.63 9.14 -3.68
C THR A 36 -4.94 7.88 -3.17
N GLU A 37 -3.61 7.93 -3.04
CA GLU A 37 -2.84 6.90 -2.34
C GLU A 37 -2.78 7.21 -0.84
N SER A 38 -3.26 6.28 0.00
CA SER A 38 -3.07 6.37 1.46
C SER A 38 -1.67 5.90 1.83
N LYS A 39 -0.76 6.85 2.11
CA LYS A 39 0.61 6.55 2.55
C LYS A 39 0.68 6.56 4.07
N VAL A 40 1.26 5.52 4.65
CA VAL A 40 1.51 5.44 6.09
C VAL A 40 2.94 5.92 6.35
N PRO A 41 3.15 6.91 7.25
CA PRO A 41 4.48 7.49 7.47
C PRO A 41 5.46 6.52 8.14
N ALA A 42 4.95 5.62 9.00
CA ALA A 42 5.76 4.61 9.69
C ALA A 42 4.90 3.44 10.19
N ILE A 43 5.51 2.27 10.30
CA ILE A 43 4.94 1.10 10.97
C ILE A 43 5.80 0.82 12.20
N ILE A 44 5.16 0.75 13.36
CA ILE A 44 5.80 0.36 14.61
C ILE A 44 5.38 -1.08 14.92
N VAL A 45 6.35 -1.98 15.02
CA VAL A 45 6.12 -3.41 15.18
C VAL A 45 6.57 -3.85 16.57
N PHE A 46 5.66 -4.48 17.31
CA PHE A 46 5.92 -5.14 18.58
C PHE A 46 5.71 -6.64 18.43
N GLY A 47 6.56 -7.45 19.06
CA GLY A 47 6.40 -8.90 19.04
C GLY A 47 7.65 -9.65 19.50
N ASP A 48 7.77 -10.89 19.03
CA ASP A 48 8.85 -11.82 19.33
C ASP A 48 9.84 -11.98 18.16
N SER A 49 10.61 -13.07 18.16
CA SER A 49 11.59 -13.41 17.13
C SER A 49 11.02 -13.45 15.71
N THR A 50 9.73 -13.70 15.53
CA THR A 50 9.07 -13.81 14.21
C THR A 50 9.05 -12.47 13.46
N VAL A 51 8.99 -11.38 14.21
CA VAL A 51 8.92 -10.02 13.66
C VAL A 51 10.21 -9.22 13.93
N ASP A 52 11.19 -9.84 14.58
CA ASP A 52 12.46 -9.21 14.88
C ASP A 52 13.37 -9.16 13.64
N ALA A 53 13.72 -7.93 13.24
CA ALA A 53 14.62 -7.65 12.14
C ALA A 53 16.11 -7.82 12.49
N GLY A 54 16.44 -8.20 13.74
CA GLY A 54 17.80 -8.43 14.22
C GLY A 54 18.18 -7.63 15.47
N ASN A 55 17.21 -7.02 16.15
CA ASN A 55 17.40 -6.33 17.42
C ASN A 55 18.00 -7.27 18.48
N ASN A 56 17.59 -8.53 18.47
CA ASN A 56 18.08 -9.56 19.37
C ASN A 56 19.59 -9.87 19.24
N ASN A 57 20.25 -9.44 18.16
CA ASN A 57 21.71 -9.60 18.05
C ASN A 57 22.50 -8.65 18.94
N VAL A 58 21.93 -7.49 19.27
CA VAL A 58 22.57 -6.42 20.06
C VAL A 58 22.67 -6.80 21.54
N TYR A 59 21.71 -7.58 22.04
CA TYR A 59 21.63 -7.99 23.43
C TYR A 59 22.20 -9.40 23.68
N VAL A 60 22.50 -9.70 24.93
CA VAL A 60 22.92 -11.04 25.37
C VAL A 60 21.67 -11.87 25.61
N THR A 61 21.26 -12.61 24.60
CA THR A 61 20.12 -13.52 24.65
C THR A 61 20.57 -14.95 24.35
N LEU A 62 19.79 -15.93 24.84
CA LEU A 62 20.12 -17.35 24.74
C LEU A 62 20.11 -17.87 23.29
N VAL A 63 19.30 -17.26 22.42
CA VAL A 63 19.12 -17.70 21.03
C VAL A 63 19.36 -16.52 20.12
N LYS A 64 20.24 -16.69 19.12
CA LYS A 64 20.52 -15.68 18.09
C LYS A 64 20.23 -16.23 16.69
N SER A 65 20.22 -15.35 15.71
CA SER A 65 19.95 -15.67 14.30
C SER A 65 20.96 -14.99 13.37
N ASN A 66 22.14 -14.64 13.91
CA ASN A 66 23.28 -14.10 13.19
C ASN A 66 24.23 -15.18 12.63
N PHE A 67 23.76 -16.41 12.48
CA PHE A 67 24.51 -17.54 11.91
C PHE A 67 23.70 -18.25 10.82
N ARG A 68 24.37 -19.08 10.02
CA ARG A 68 23.70 -19.88 8.97
C ARG A 68 22.79 -20.92 9.63
N PRO A 69 21.57 -21.20 9.12
CA PRO A 69 21.12 -20.96 7.74
C PRO A 69 20.38 -19.63 7.52
N TYR A 70 20.20 -18.81 8.54
CA TYR A 70 19.41 -17.59 8.46
C TYR A 70 19.98 -16.59 7.44
N GLY A 71 19.10 -15.87 6.76
CA GLY A 71 19.45 -14.91 5.72
C GLY A 71 19.95 -15.49 4.39
N ARG A 72 19.85 -16.81 4.16
CA ARG A 72 20.28 -17.46 2.90
C ARG A 72 19.62 -16.91 1.64
N ASP A 73 18.37 -16.48 1.73
CA ASP A 73 17.58 -16.04 0.59
C ASP A 73 17.77 -14.53 0.30
N PHE A 74 18.52 -13.81 1.13
CA PHE A 74 18.96 -12.45 0.84
C PHE A 74 20.18 -12.42 -0.09
N ALA A 75 20.36 -11.29 -0.78
CA ALA A 75 21.51 -11.07 -1.66
C ALA A 75 22.83 -11.28 -0.89
N GLY A 76 23.62 -12.27 -1.34
CA GLY A 76 24.89 -12.65 -0.72
C GLY A 76 24.78 -13.73 0.38
N GLY A 77 23.59 -14.23 0.70
CA GLY A 77 23.39 -15.35 1.63
C GLY A 77 23.98 -15.14 3.02
N ARG A 78 24.07 -13.88 3.45
CA ARG A 78 24.68 -13.48 4.73
C ARG A 78 23.63 -13.53 5.84
N PRO A 79 23.96 -14.06 7.03
CA PRO A 79 23.07 -14.00 8.18
C PRO A 79 22.70 -12.56 8.51
N THR A 80 21.41 -12.28 8.53
CA THR A 80 20.86 -10.93 8.74
C THR A 80 20.51 -10.66 10.19
N GLY A 81 20.44 -11.69 11.05
CA GLY A 81 19.86 -11.55 12.39
C GLY A 81 18.36 -11.72 12.44
N ARG A 82 17.72 -12.11 11.34
CA ARG A 82 16.30 -12.44 11.30
C ARG A 82 16.14 -13.92 11.55
N PHE A 83 15.12 -14.32 12.29
CA PHE A 83 14.76 -15.73 12.48
C PHE A 83 14.07 -16.32 11.22
N SER A 84 14.59 -15.99 10.04
CA SER A 84 14.09 -16.38 8.73
C SER A 84 15.26 -16.47 7.74
N ASN A 85 15.10 -17.22 6.66
CA ASN A 85 16.06 -17.23 5.55
C ASN A 85 15.98 -15.94 4.71
N GLY A 86 14.88 -15.18 4.81
CA GLY A 86 14.63 -14.01 4.01
C GLY A 86 13.79 -12.97 4.74
N ARG A 87 12.84 -12.38 4.02
CA ARG A 87 11.91 -11.38 4.56
C ARG A 87 11.03 -11.96 5.67
N ILE A 88 10.59 -11.11 6.58
CA ILE A 88 9.66 -11.39 7.69
C ILE A 88 8.35 -10.62 7.48
N PRO A 89 7.24 -10.94 8.19
CA PRO A 89 5.94 -10.31 7.95
C PRO A 89 5.96 -8.77 7.91
N PRO A 90 6.71 -8.06 8.79
CA PRO A 90 6.84 -6.60 8.72
C PRO A 90 7.35 -6.07 7.38
N ASP A 91 8.23 -6.81 6.69
CA ASP A 91 8.81 -6.35 5.43
C ASP A 91 7.73 -6.22 4.35
N PHE A 92 6.84 -7.23 4.25
CA PHE A 92 5.75 -7.22 3.27
C PHE A 92 4.73 -6.12 3.56
N ILE A 93 4.42 -5.86 4.84
CA ILE A 93 3.52 -4.77 5.22
C ILE A 93 4.17 -3.42 4.92
N SER A 94 5.46 -3.25 5.23
CA SER A 94 6.18 -2.01 4.91
C SER A 94 6.26 -1.76 3.40
N GLU A 95 6.47 -2.79 2.59
CA GLU A 95 6.50 -2.66 1.13
C GLU A 95 5.15 -2.24 0.54
N ALA A 96 4.04 -2.65 1.17
CA ALA A 96 2.69 -2.29 0.72
C ALA A 96 2.25 -0.87 1.13
N PHE A 97 2.67 -0.39 2.31
CA PHE A 97 2.10 0.82 2.91
C PHE A 97 3.09 1.96 3.16
N VAL A 98 4.39 1.67 3.23
CA VAL A 98 5.43 2.64 3.54
C VAL A 98 6.17 3.02 2.26
N PRO A 99 6.26 4.32 1.91
CA PRO A 99 7.05 4.75 0.77
C PRO A 99 8.53 4.39 0.98
N PRO A 100 9.28 4.05 -0.09
CA PRO A 100 10.70 3.77 0.03
C PRO A 100 11.44 4.96 0.66
N PRO A 101 12.47 4.71 1.48
CA PRO A 101 13.24 5.79 2.08
C PRO A 101 13.86 6.66 0.97
N PRO A 102 13.97 7.98 1.19
CA PRO A 102 14.59 8.87 0.22
C PRO A 102 16.01 8.37 -0.08
N LEU A 103 16.35 8.34 -1.38
CA LEU A 103 17.67 7.90 -1.82
C LEU A 103 18.76 8.74 -1.13
N PRO A 104 19.88 8.13 -0.72
CA PRO A 104 20.98 8.87 -0.13
C PRO A 104 21.46 9.93 -1.12
N LYS A 105 21.54 11.19 -0.67
CA LYS A 105 22.10 12.28 -1.47
C LYS A 105 23.57 11.97 -1.71
N ILE A 106 23.93 11.66 -2.95
CA ILE A 106 25.32 11.56 -3.37
C ILE A 106 25.81 13.00 -3.52
N ASN A 107 26.51 13.52 -2.52
CA ASN A 107 27.24 14.79 -2.66
C ASN A 107 28.52 14.48 -3.45
N TYR A 108 28.69 15.12 -4.61
CA TYR A 108 29.93 15.16 -5.37
C TYR A 108 30.90 16.21 -4.82
#